data_AF-A0A2Y9C7D5-F1
#
_entry.id   AF-A0A2Y9C7D5-F1
#
_cell.length_a   1.000
_cell.length_b   1.000
_cell.length_c   1.000
_cell.angle_alpha   90.00
_cell.angle_beta   90.00
_cell.angle_gamma   90.00
#
_symmetry.space_group_name_H-M   'P 1'
#
loop_
_entity.id
_entity.type
_entity.pdbx_description
1 polymer ?
#
loop_
_entity_poly.entity_id
_entity_poly.type
_entity_poly.pdbx_seq_one_letter_code
_entity_poly.pdbx_strand_id
1 'polypeptide(L)'
;MIRRWLATLGVLALVTTALVGIAHASQLALAPPTTASLDVVRKCAQADVQVIGAVGRTQLTVSGLPAACGGLPMRLWLHEAGTTRHVDAVTPHEGGALTVTLPAPVGARPTAVVTVRTWPMPTTARISDFPTFTCRTPDAPQVGCAVSVSKRTNWPDYWQRTLLISTTSTTPVRWELTVDLSTSAFMTTKELLDIRTSLTRTSALDCARTPRTVTIGGRPMHNNFHLVDSTTVREAELQGNPTVNIYANPNSVLLHCP
;
A
#
# COMPACT_ATOMS: atom_id res chain seq x y z
N MET A 1 -25.44 98.63 7.85
CA MET A 1 -26.34 97.58 7.29
C MET A 1 -25.69 96.76 6.16
N ILE A 2 -24.41 96.36 6.25
CA ILE A 2 -23.70 95.61 5.16
C ILE A 2 -23.13 94.26 5.65
N ARG A 3 -23.32 93.89 6.93
CA ARG A 3 -22.64 92.73 7.54
C ARG A 3 -23.46 91.44 7.61
N ARG A 4 -24.74 91.45 7.20
CA ARG A 4 -25.64 90.27 7.24
C ARG A 4 -25.79 89.54 5.90
N TRP A 5 -25.23 90.08 4.80
CA TRP A 5 -25.33 89.48 3.46
C TRP A 5 -24.12 88.63 3.05
N LEU A 6 -23.06 88.59 3.86
CA LEU A 6 -21.85 87.79 3.57
C LEU A 6 -21.90 86.37 4.13
N ALA A 7 -22.78 86.09 5.11
CA ALA A 7 -22.88 84.76 5.72
C ALA A 7 -23.76 83.79 4.90
N THR A 8 -24.73 84.29 4.14
CA THR A 8 -25.63 83.48 3.30
C THR A 8 -25.00 83.06 1.97
N LEU A 9 -24.02 83.80 1.45
CA LEU A 9 -23.29 83.45 0.23
C LEU A 9 -22.21 82.37 0.45
N GLY A 10 -21.65 82.25 1.66
CA GLY A 10 -20.66 81.22 1.99
C GLY A 10 -21.25 79.81 2.11
N VAL A 11 -22.51 79.69 2.55
CA VAL A 11 -23.19 78.39 2.71
C VAL A 11 -23.69 77.84 1.36
N LEU A 12 -24.09 78.70 0.42
CA LEU A 12 -24.56 78.27 -0.91
C LEU A 12 -23.41 77.79 -1.82
N ALA A 13 -22.19 78.30 -1.61
CA ALA A 13 -20.99 77.86 -2.33
C ALA A 13 -20.41 76.53 -1.82
N LEU A 14 -20.68 76.15 -0.56
CA LEU A 14 -20.22 74.88 0.01
C LEU A 14 -21.18 73.71 -0.25
N VAL A 15 -22.47 73.97 -0.50
CA VAL A 15 -23.47 72.93 -0.81
C VAL A 15 -23.43 72.53 -2.29
N THR A 16 -22.95 73.41 -3.18
CA THR A 16 -22.88 73.12 -4.62
C THR A 16 -21.65 72.29 -5.02
N THR A 17 -20.60 72.21 -4.20
CA THR A 17 -19.42 71.37 -4.45
C THR A 17 -19.54 69.94 -3.89
N ALA A 18 -20.51 69.68 -3.01
CA ALA A 18 -20.74 68.35 -2.43
C ALA A 18 -21.62 67.42 -3.29
N LEU A 19 -22.25 67.93 -4.35
CA LEU A 19 -23.19 67.16 -5.21
C LEU A 19 -22.60 66.66 -6.54
N VAL A 20 -21.32 66.94 -6.84
CA VAL A 20 -20.67 66.53 -8.10
C VAL A 20 -19.76 65.29 -7.92
N GLY A 21 -19.69 64.73 -6.71
CA GLY A 21 -18.73 63.67 -6.35
C GLY A 21 -19.21 62.22 -6.49
N ILE A 22 -20.31 61.91 -7.19
CA ILE A 22 -20.81 60.52 -7.30
C ILE A 22 -21.24 60.18 -8.73
N ALA A 23 -20.29 60.08 -9.67
CA ALA A 23 -20.57 59.44 -10.96
C ALA A 23 -19.32 58.94 -11.71
N HIS A 24 -18.29 58.47 -11.01
CA HIS A 24 -17.27 57.61 -11.64
C HIS A 24 -17.25 56.27 -10.90
N ALA A 25 -18.40 55.60 -10.91
CA ALA A 25 -18.40 54.15 -10.89
C ALA A 25 -17.64 53.74 -12.16
N SER A 26 -16.45 53.18 -11.96
CA SER A 26 -15.69 52.46 -12.96
C SER A 26 -16.64 51.63 -13.81
N GLN A 27 -16.90 52.09 -15.04
CA GLN A 27 -17.31 51.20 -16.11
C GLN A 27 -16.09 50.35 -16.42
N LEU A 28 -15.82 49.38 -15.55
CA LEU A 28 -15.05 48.22 -15.90
C LEU A 28 -15.85 47.60 -17.03
N ALA A 29 -15.40 47.78 -18.27
CA ALA A 29 -15.93 47.04 -19.40
C ALA A 29 -15.67 45.57 -19.07
N LEU A 30 -16.63 44.91 -18.43
CA LEU A 30 -16.69 43.47 -18.44
C LEU A 30 -16.93 43.12 -19.90
N ALA A 31 -15.83 42.86 -20.61
CA ALA A 31 -15.90 42.00 -21.77
C ALA A 31 -16.76 40.81 -21.33
N PRO A 32 -17.82 40.47 -22.09
CA PRO A 32 -18.59 39.26 -21.77
C PRO A 32 -17.54 38.17 -21.59
N PRO A 33 -17.56 37.42 -20.47
CA PRO A 33 -16.59 36.36 -20.29
C PRO A 33 -16.69 35.52 -21.56
N THR A 34 -15.61 35.51 -22.35
CA THR A 34 -15.37 34.42 -23.27
C THR A 34 -15.30 33.24 -22.34
N THR A 35 -16.44 32.59 -22.15
CA THR A 35 -16.52 31.32 -21.48
C THR A 35 -15.60 30.46 -22.32
N ALA A 36 -14.37 30.28 -21.85
CA ALA A 36 -13.58 29.12 -22.24
C ALA A 36 -14.59 27.99 -22.11
N SER A 37 -14.96 27.39 -23.24
CA SER A 37 -16.00 26.38 -23.30
C SER A 37 -15.75 25.48 -22.11
N LEU A 38 -16.69 25.46 -21.15
CA LEU A 38 -16.66 24.46 -20.10
C LEU A 38 -16.80 23.17 -20.88
N ASP A 39 -15.67 22.57 -21.22
CA ASP A 39 -15.62 21.19 -21.67
C ASP A 39 -16.27 20.45 -20.51
N VAL A 40 -17.53 20.10 -20.72
CA VAL A 40 -18.28 19.25 -19.80
C VAL A 40 -17.56 17.91 -19.90
N VAL A 41 -16.53 17.75 -19.08
CA VAL A 41 -15.79 16.51 -18.94
C VAL A 41 -16.81 15.50 -18.47
N ARG A 42 -17.29 14.68 -19.42
CA ARG A 42 -18.24 13.61 -19.13
C ARG A 42 -17.63 12.78 -18.02
N LYS A 43 -18.31 12.78 -16.86
CA LYS A 43 -17.98 11.89 -15.76
C LYS A 43 -18.06 10.47 -16.31
N CYS A 44 -17.17 9.61 -15.85
CA CYS A 44 -17.42 8.19 -16.00
C CYS A 44 -18.77 7.84 -15.35
N ALA A 45 -19.41 6.78 -15.84
CA ALA A 45 -20.49 6.15 -15.10
C ALA A 45 -20.00 5.84 -13.68
N GLN A 46 -20.76 6.23 -12.66
CA GLN A 46 -20.40 5.90 -11.29
C GLN A 46 -20.59 4.39 -11.09
N ALA A 47 -19.50 3.70 -10.80
CA ALA A 47 -19.49 2.32 -10.37
C ALA A 47 -18.58 2.20 -9.15
N ASP A 48 -18.89 1.24 -8.27
CA ASP A 48 -18.05 0.93 -7.13
C ASP A 48 -16.75 0.29 -7.62
N VAL A 49 -15.65 1.02 -7.47
CA VAL A 49 -14.30 0.55 -7.77
C VAL A 49 -13.77 -0.17 -6.55
N GLN A 50 -13.20 -1.37 -6.75
CA GLN A 50 -12.59 -2.14 -5.69
C GLN A 50 -11.07 -2.05 -5.76
N VAL A 51 -10.45 -1.73 -4.63
CA VAL A 51 -8.99 -1.76 -4.48
C VAL A 51 -8.63 -2.95 -3.60
N ILE A 52 -7.99 -3.95 -4.19
CA ILE A 52 -7.61 -5.19 -3.53
C ILE A 52 -6.10 -5.27 -3.43
N GLY A 53 -5.59 -5.71 -2.28
CA GLY A 53 -4.18 -6.02 -2.15
C GLY A 53 -3.85 -6.52 -0.76
N ALA A 54 -2.57 -6.48 -0.42
CA ALA A 54 -2.11 -6.96 0.87
C ALA A 54 -1.11 -6.00 1.54
N VAL A 55 -1.19 -5.92 2.87
CA VAL A 55 -0.20 -5.24 3.71
C VAL A 55 1.19 -5.83 3.42
N GLY A 56 2.21 -4.97 3.38
CA GLY A 56 3.59 -5.32 3.05
C GLY A 56 3.89 -5.40 1.56
N ARG A 57 2.89 -5.44 0.67
CA ARG A 57 3.10 -5.49 -0.79
C ARG A 57 3.09 -4.10 -1.41
N THR A 58 3.76 -3.93 -2.54
CA THR A 58 3.72 -2.70 -3.35
C THR A 58 2.65 -2.76 -4.44
N GLN A 59 2.09 -3.93 -4.72
CA GLN A 59 1.08 -4.11 -5.76
C GLN A 59 -0.33 -4.03 -5.18
N LEU A 60 -1.17 -3.20 -5.79
CA LEU A 60 -2.61 -3.14 -5.56
C LEU A 60 -3.33 -3.40 -6.89
N THR A 61 -4.43 -4.11 -6.84
CA THR A 61 -5.33 -4.31 -7.99
C THR A 61 -6.53 -3.40 -7.84
N VAL A 62 -6.72 -2.49 -8.79
CA VAL A 62 -7.92 -1.66 -8.92
C VAL A 62 -8.84 -2.34 -9.92
N SER A 63 -10.09 -2.62 -9.55
CA SER A 63 -11.04 -3.37 -10.38
C SER A 63 -12.43 -2.73 -10.36
N GLY A 64 -13.29 -3.11 -11.31
CA GLY A 64 -14.60 -2.50 -11.47
C GLY A 64 -14.56 -1.12 -12.17
N LEU A 65 -13.48 -0.83 -12.90
CA LEU A 65 -13.39 0.39 -13.71
C LEU A 65 -14.40 0.30 -14.86
N PRO A 66 -15.34 1.24 -15.01
CA PRO A 66 -16.28 1.24 -16.13
C PRO A 66 -15.56 1.39 -17.47
N ALA A 67 -16.06 0.75 -18.52
CA ALA A 67 -15.56 0.94 -19.89
C ALA A 67 -15.59 2.42 -20.33
N ALA A 68 -16.56 3.20 -19.84
CA ALA A 68 -16.65 4.65 -20.08
C ALA A 68 -15.46 5.46 -19.52
N CYS A 69 -14.68 4.88 -18.59
CA CYS A 69 -13.43 5.48 -18.12
C CYS A 69 -12.22 5.11 -18.95
N GLY A 70 -12.33 4.18 -19.91
CA GLY A 70 -11.17 3.55 -20.52
C GLY A 70 -10.20 4.52 -21.20
N GLY A 71 -8.90 4.30 -21.01
CA GLY A 71 -7.84 5.16 -21.53
C GLY A 71 -7.70 6.51 -20.82
N LEU A 72 -8.51 6.80 -19.79
CA LEU A 72 -8.40 8.02 -19.01
C LEU A 72 -7.33 7.90 -17.91
N PRO A 73 -6.66 9.01 -17.54
CA PRO A 73 -5.73 9.04 -16.44
C PRO A 73 -6.46 8.75 -15.12
N MET A 74 -5.86 7.94 -14.28
CA MET A 74 -6.35 7.53 -12.97
C MET A 74 -5.27 7.85 -11.93
N ARG A 75 -5.71 8.24 -10.74
CA ARG A 75 -4.85 8.36 -9.56
C ARG A 75 -5.45 7.55 -8.43
N LEU A 76 -4.64 6.67 -7.86
CA LEU A 76 -4.96 5.95 -6.63
C LEU A 76 -4.30 6.69 -5.46
N TRP A 77 -5.10 7.17 -4.53
CA TRP A 77 -4.66 7.75 -3.27
C TRP A 77 -4.73 6.70 -2.18
N LEU A 78 -3.69 6.60 -1.36
CA LEU A 78 -3.60 5.69 -0.24
C LEU A 78 -3.24 6.48 1.01
N HIS A 79 -4.08 6.39 2.03
CA HIS A 79 -3.90 7.06 3.31
C HIS A 79 -3.67 6.03 4.41
N GLU A 80 -2.54 6.18 5.10
CA GLU A 80 -2.00 5.25 6.10
C GLU A 80 -1.29 6.02 7.21
N ALA A 81 -1.65 5.76 8.48
CA ALA A 81 -0.97 6.31 9.65
C ALA A 81 -0.66 7.83 9.57
N GLY A 82 -1.61 8.62 9.04
CA GLY A 82 -1.46 10.07 8.89
C GLY A 82 -0.67 10.54 7.67
N THR A 83 -0.15 9.62 6.85
CA THR A 83 0.53 9.92 5.57
C THR A 83 -0.38 9.60 4.40
N THR A 84 -0.43 10.49 3.41
CA THR A 84 -1.12 10.26 2.13
C THR A 84 -0.10 10.15 1.01
N ARG A 85 -0.19 9.08 0.23
CA ARG A 85 0.59 8.87 -1.00
C ARG A 85 -0.33 8.59 -2.17
N HIS A 86 0.20 8.72 -3.38
CA HIS A 86 -0.55 8.41 -4.58
C HIS A 86 0.31 7.72 -5.63
N VAL A 87 -0.37 7.03 -6.54
CA VAL A 87 0.21 6.51 -7.78
C VAL A 87 -0.69 6.90 -8.94
N ASP A 88 -0.06 7.38 -10.01
CA ASP A 88 -0.71 7.69 -11.27
C ASP A 88 -0.65 6.49 -12.22
N ALA A 89 -1.74 6.25 -12.93
CA ALA A 89 -1.84 5.21 -13.92
C ALA A 89 -2.85 5.61 -15.01
N VAL A 90 -3.02 4.77 -16.02
CA VAL A 90 -4.05 4.93 -17.05
C VAL A 90 -4.98 3.75 -16.98
N THR A 91 -6.28 4.01 -16.96
CA THR A 91 -7.29 2.94 -16.97
C THR A 91 -7.18 2.10 -18.26
N PRO A 92 -7.45 0.78 -18.22
CA PRO A 92 -7.45 -0.03 -19.42
C PRO A 92 -8.50 0.47 -20.42
N HIS A 93 -8.25 0.36 -21.73
CA HIS A 93 -9.12 0.93 -22.77
C HIS A 93 -10.57 0.42 -22.72
N GLU A 94 -10.76 -0.81 -22.27
CA GLU A 94 -12.07 -1.47 -22.13
C GLU A 94 -12.65 -1.34 -20.70
N GLY A 95 -11.97 -0.61 -19.81
CA GLY A 95 -12.23 -0.66 -18.36
C GLY A 95 -11.75 -1.96 -17.73
N GLY A 96 -12.42 -2.40 -16.66
CA GLY A 96 -12.12 -3.66 -15.96
C GLY A 96 -11.14 -3.48 -14.80
N ALA A 97 -10.02 -4.20 -14.84
CA ALA A 97 -9.05 -4.25 -13.75
C ALA A 97 -7.64 -3.83 -14.19
N LEU A 98 -6.90 -3.24 -13.27
CA LEU A 98 -5.56 -2.72 -13.45
C LEU A 98 -4.73 -2.97 -12.19
N THR A 99 -3.54 -3.53 -12.36
CA THR A 99 -2.55 -3.61 -11.29
C THR A 99 -1.70 -2.36 -11.27
N VAL A 100 -1.61 -1.71 -10.12
CA VAL A 100 -0.75 -0.55 -9.89
C VAL A 100 0.37 -0.91 -8.90
N THR A 101 1.55 -0.34 -9.14
CA THR A 101 2.73 -0.54 -8.29
C THR A 101 3.02 0.74 -7.53
N LEU A 102 2.91 0.69 -6.21
CA LEU A 102 3.21 1.78 -5.30
C LEU A 102 4.73 1.95 -5.13
N PRO A 103 5.21 3.19 -4.89
CA PRO A 103 6.62 3.46 -4.64
C PRO A 103 7.10 2.90 -3.30
N ALA A 104 6.18 2.64 -2.37
CA ALA A 104 6.44 2.03 -1.10
C ALA A 104 5.33 1.02 -0.75
N PRO A 105 5.64 -0.01 0.03
CA PRO A 105 4.68 -1.03 0.43
C PRO A 105 3.53 -0.52 1.28
N VAL A 106 2.41 -1.23 1.19
CA VAL A 106 1.17 -0.99 1.94
C VAL A 106 1.38 -1.21 3.43
N GLY A 107 1.12 -0.19 4.23
CA GLY A 107 1.14 -0.24 5.69
C GLY A 107 -0.12 -0.87 6.27
N ALA A 108 -0.23 -0.88 7.60
CA ALA A 108 -1.39 -1.43 8.29
C ALA A 108 -2.59 -0.48 8.22
N ARG A 109 -3.80 -1.06 8.11
CA ARG A 109 -5.09 -0.34 8.05
C ARG A 109 -5.15 0.79 6.99
N PRO A 110 -4.77 0.52 5.74
CA PRO A 110 -4.81 1.51 4.68
C PRO A 110 -6.25 1.83 4.28
N THR A 111 -6.48 3.09 3.91
CA THR A 111 -7.69 3.52 3.21
C THR A 111 -7.31 3.98 1.81
N ALA A 112 -8.12 3.63 0.81
CA ALA A 112 -7.83 3.93 -0.58
C ALA A 112 -8.98 4.71 -1.24
N VAL A 113 -8.62 5.66 -2.10
CA VAL A 113 -9.56 6.42 -2.93
C VAL A 113 -9.04 6.46 -4.35
N VAL A 114 -9.89 6.14 -5.31
CA VAL A 114 -9.56 6.23 -6.74
C VAL A 114 -10.20 7.47 -7.34
N THR A 115 -9.42 8.22 -8.11
CA THR A 115 -9.92 9.31 -8.96
C THR A 115 -9.61 9.01 -10.42
N VAL A 116 -10.57 9.24 -11.32
CA VAL A 116 -10.35 9.20 -12.77
C VAL A 116 -10.49 10.62 -13.31
N ARG A 117 -9.44 11.11 -13.99
CA ARG A 117 -9.17 12.53 -14.22
C ARG A 117 -9.18 13.29 -12.88
N THR A 118 -10.24 14.06 -12.63
CA THR A 118 -10.44 14.87 -11.42
C THR A 118 -11.63 14.39 -10.59
N TRP A 119 -12.33 13.34 -11.03
CA TRP A 119 -13.56 12.86 -10.39
C TRP A 119 -13.29 11.71 -9.43
N PRO A 120 -13.72 11.80 -8.15
CA PRO A 120 -13.64 10.67 -7.24
C PRO A 120 -14.61 9.58 -7.65
N MET A 121 -14.13 8.34 -7.64
CA MET A 121 -14.94 7.14 -7.84
C MET A 121 -15.36 6.61 -6.46
N PRO A 122 -16.62 6.15 -6.30
CA PRO A 122 -16.99 5.31 -5.16
C PRO A 122 -15.98 4.16 -5.04
N THR A 123 -15.27 4.09 -3.91
CA THR A 123 -14.13 3.17 -3.75
C THR A 123 -14.32 2.32 -2.51
N THR A 124 -14.22 1.00 -2.67
CA THR A 124 -14.12 0.06 -1.56
C THR A 124 -12.72 -0.53 -1.53
N ALA A 125 -12.00 -0.34 -0.42
CA ALA A 125 -10.67 -0.91 -0.23
C ALA A 125 -10.76 -2.21 0.59
N ARG A 126 -10.24 -3.31 0.03
CA ARG A 126 -10.03 -4.59 0.72
C ARG A 126 -8.54 -4.91 0.68
N ILE A 127 -7.83 -4.37 1.66
CA ILE A 127 -6.42 -4.65 1.83
C ILE A 127 -6.28 -5.55 3.05
N SER A 128 -6.08 -6.83 2.78
CA SER A 128 -5.94 -7.84 3.82
C SER A 128 -4.51 -7.91 4.33
N ASP A 129 -4.31 -8.44 5.52
CA ASP A 129 -2.98 -8.86 5.92
C ASP A 129 -2.50 -9.96 4.97
N PHE A 130 -1.26 -9.85 4.47
CA PHE A 130 -0.64 -10.96 3.77
C PHE A 130 -0.44 -12.11 4.78
N PRO A 131 -0.74 -13.37 4.44
CA PRO A 131 -0.55 -14.47 5.38
C PRO A 131 0.92 -14.51 5.79
N THR A 132 1.16 -14.46 7.10
CA THR A 132 2.49 -14.48 7.71
C THR A 132 3.37 -15.61 7.17
N PHE A 133 2.74 -16.71 6.77
CA PHE A 133 3.37 -17.87 6.18
C PHE A 133 2.55 -18.37 4.99
N THR A 134 3.21 -18.62 3.85
CA THR A 134 2.64 -19.28 2.68
C THR A 134 3.45 -20.54 2.39
N CYS A 135 2.83 -21.71 2.35
CA CYS A 135 3.50 -22.95 1.99
C CYS A 135 3.13 -23.41 0.58
N ARG A 136 4.08 -24.03 -0.12
CA ARG A 136 3.87 -24.70 -1.41
C ARG A 136 4.71 -25.97 -1.55
N THR A 137 4.31 -26.83 -2.47
CA THR A 137 5.04 -28.04 -2.89
C THR A 137 5.57 -27.85 -4.32
N PRO A 138 6.81 -27.38 -4.52
CA PRO A 138 7.31 -26.97 -5.84
C PRO A 138 7.27 -28.08 -6.90
N ASP A 139 7.44 -29.35 -6.49
CA ASP A 139 7.42 -30.50 -7.42
C ASP A 139 6.00 -30.99 -7.74
N ALA A 140 5.02 -30.57 -6.94
CA ALA A 140 3.63 -30.99 -7.08
C ALA A 140 2.69 -29.82 -6.68
N PRO A 141 2.59 -28.75 -7.49
CA PRO A 141 1.89 -27.52 -7.12
C PRO A 141 0.39 -27.70 -6.84
N GLN A 142 -0.21 -28.75 -7.38
CA GLN A 142 -1.61 -29.14 -7.17
C GLN A 142 -1.88 -29.73 -5.78
N VAL A 143 -0.83 -30.11 -5.04
CA VAL A 143 -0.94 -30.69 -3.70
C VAL A 143 -1.03 -29.58 -2.67
N GLY A 144 -1.92 -29.72 -1.70
CA GLY A 144 -2.00 -28.79 -0.58
C GLY A 144 -0.75 -28.86 0.31
N CYS A 145 -0.16 -27.70 0.60
CA CYS A 145 0.78 -27.54 1.71
C CYS A 145 0.18 -26.62 2.77
N ALA A 146 0.27 -27.03 4.03
CA ALA A 146 -0.17 -26.25 5.17
C ALA A 146 0.99 -25.98 6.11
N VAL A 147 0.91 -24.83 6.78
CA VAL A 147 1.82 -24.45 7.84
C VAL A 147 1.00 -23.97 9.04
N SER A 148 1.35 -24.47 10.22
CA SER A 148 0.81 -23.97 11.48
C SER A 148 1.94 -23.58 12.42
N VAL A 149 1.64 -22.70 13.37
CA VAL A 149 2.62 -22.25 14.38
C VAL A 149 2.29 -22.93 15.70
N SER A 150 3.11 -23.88 16.12
CA SER A 150 2.90 -24.64 17.37
C SER A 150 3.41 -23.89 18.60
N LYS A 151 4.47 -23.08 18.44
CA LYS A 151 5.05 -22.28 19.52
C LYS A 151 5.38 -20.87 19.05
N ARG A 152 5.07 -19.90 19.90
CA ARG A 152 5.42 -18.49 19.73
C ARG A 152 6.12 -18.00 20.99
N THR A 153 7.36 -17.56 20.86
CA THR A 153 8.07 -16.92 21.95
C THR A 153 8.62 -15.59 21.48
N ASN A 154 8.49 -14.56 22.31
CA ASN A 154 9.03 -13.24 22.06
C ASN A 154 9.79 -12.81 23.30
N TRP A 155 11.02 -12.37 23.10
CA TRP A 155 11.86 -11.71 24.08
C TRP A 155 12.11 -10.27 23.63
N PRO A 156 12.65 -9.40 24.51
CA PRO A 156 12.93 -8.01 24.14
C PRO A 156 13.89 -7.87 22.94
N ASP A 157 14.73 -8.86 22.71
CA ASP A 157 15.88 -8.83 21.81
C ASP A 157 15.85 -9.91 20.74
N TYR A 158 14.85 -10.80 20.70
CA TYR A 158 14.62 -11.73 19.59
C TYR A 158 13.22 -12.36 19.67
N TRP A 159 12.79 -12.99 18.58
CA TRP A 159 11.59 -13.81 18.56
C TRP A 159 11.90 -15.20 18.04
N GLN A 160 11.09 -16.18 18.42
CA GLN A 160 11.18 -17.56 17.96
C GLN A 160 9.79 -18.11 17.58
N ARG A 161 9.74 -18.86 16.49
CA ARG A 161 8.55 -19.58 16.02
C ARG A 161 8.90 -21.03 15.74
N THR A 162 8.08 -21.93 16.26
CA THR A 162 8.10 -23.34 15.86
C THR A 162 6.95 -23.55 14.88
N LEU A 163 7.30 -24.01 13.67
CA LEU A 163 6.42 -24.17 12.53
C LEU A 163 6.24 -25.64 12.22
N LEU A 164 4.99 -26.07 12.04
CA LEU A 164 4.65 -27.41 11.60
C LEU A 164 4.23 -27.35 10.13
N ILE A 165 4.98 -28.03 9.27
CA ILE A 165 4.72 -28.14 7.83
C ILE A 165 4.10 -29.50 7.57
N SER A 166 2.94 -29.51 6.90
CA SER A 166 2.24 -30.71 6.50
C SER A 166 1.72 -30.60 5.07
N THR A 167 1.40 -31.74 4.46
CA THR A 167 0.85 -31.80 3.11
C THR A 167 -0.27 -32.82 3.02
N THR A 168 -1.11 -32.71 1.99
CA THR A 168 -2.11 -33.73 1.65
C THR A 168 -1.58 -34.82 0.71
N SER A 169 -0.31 -34.74 0.28
CA SER A 169 0.28 -35.74 -0.62
C SER A 169 0.48 -37.08 0.07
N THR A 170 0.03 -38.18 -0.56
CA THR A 170 0.34 -39.53 -0.09
C THR A 170 1.74 -40.00 -0.47
N THR A 171 2.43 -39.26 -1.34
CA THR A 171 3.84 -39.51 -1.71
C THR A 171 4.75 -38.40 -1.18
N PRO A 172 6.02 -38.69 -0.82
CA PRO A 172 6.94 -37.65 -0.37
C PRO A 172 7.14 -36.57 -1.43
N VAL A 173 6.93 -35.31 -1.04
CA VAL A 173 7.09 -34.11 -1.89
C VAL A 173 7.96 -33.08 -1.20
N ARG A 174 8.70 -32.27 -1.98
CA ARG A 174 9.42 -31.13 -1.41
C ARG A 174 8.46 -30.05 -0.94
N TRP A 175 8.83 -29.33 0.10
CA TRP A 175 8.10 -28.17 0.60
C TRP A 175 8.95 -26.91 0.58
N GLU A 176 8.29 -25.78 0.36
CA GLU A 176 8.85 -24.45 0.51
C GLU A 176 7.89 -23.57 1.29
N LEU A 177 8.45 -22.74 2.17
CA LEU A 177 7.72 -21.80 3.00
C LEU A 177 8.22 -20.38 2.70
N THR A 178 7.32 -19.51 2.27
CA THR A 178 7.55 -18.07 2.22
C THR A 178 7.04 -17.44 3.51
N VAL A 179 7.95 -16.81 4.25
CA VAL A 179 7.67 -16.07 5.48
C VAL A 179 7.61 -14.58 5.16
N ASP A 180 6.57 -13.88 5.58
CA ASP A 180 6.46 -12.43 5.46
C ASP A 180 6.77 -11.73 6.79
N LEU A 181 8.01 -11.23 6.90
CA LEU A 181 8.52 -10.50 8.06
C LEU A 181 8.00 -9.06 8.12
N SER A 182 7.24 -8.58 7.13
CA SER A 182 6.63 -7.25 7.17
C SER A 182 5.37 -7.20 8.04
N THR A 183 4.87 -8.34 8.51
CA THR A 183 3.68 -8.40 9.37
C THR A 183 4.00 -7.99 10.82
N SER A 184 2.99 -7.49 11.54
CA SER A 184 3.10 -7.17 12.98
C SER A 184 3.32 -8.38 13.88
N ALA A 185 3.24 -9.61 13.32
CA ALA A 185 3.57 -10.84 14.02
C ALA A 185 5.07 -10.98 14.34
N PHE A 186 5.90 -10.13 13.74
CA PHE A 186 7.36 -10.13 13.92
C PHE A 186 7.88 -8.75 14.32
N MET A 187 8.90 -8.75 15.16
CA MET A 187 9.72 -7.55 15.37
C MET A 187 10.55 -7.27 14.11
N THR A 188 11.05 -6.04 13.96
CA THR A 188 12.03 -5.73 12.92
C THR A 188 13.19 -6.71 13.01
N THR A 189 13.34 -7.52 11.97
CA THR A 189 14.28 -8.64 11.94
C THR A 189 15.38 -8.30 10.93
N LYS A 190 16.62 -8.22 11.42
CA LYS A 190 17.81 -8.04 10.57
C LYS A 190 18.52 -9.35 10.29
N GLU A 191 18.20 -10.39 11.05
CA GLU A 191 18.80 -11.70 10.92
C GLU A 191 17.75 -12.75 11.22
N LEU A 192 17.59 -13.72 10.32
CA LEU A 192 16.85 -14.95 10.60
C LEU A 192 17.83 -16.10 10.80
N LEU A 193 17.58 -16.88 11.84
CA LEU A 193 18.38 -18.02 12.26
C LEU A 193 17.53 -19.28 12.20
N ASP A 194 18.11 -20.32 11.62
CA ASP A 194 17.64 -21.69 11.75
C ASP A 194 18.35 -22.35 12.94
N ILE A 195 17.62 -22.53 14.03
CA ILE A 195 18.17 -23.09 15.28
C ILE A 195 18.53 -24.58 15.11
N ARG A 196 17.88 -25.29 14.18
CA ARG A 196 18.04 -26.74 13.99
C ARG A 196 18.95 -27.11 12.84
N THR A 197 19.46 -26.14 12.08
CA THR A 197 20.36 -26.36 10.92
C THR A 197 19.75 -27.26 9.84
N SER A 198 18.41 -27.33 9.81
CA SER A 198 17.59 -28.21 8.97
C SER A 198 16.99 -27.49 7.75
N LEU A 199 17.22 -26.19 7.62
CA LEU A 199 16.61 -25.30 6.64
C LEU A 199 17.65 -24.75 5.67
N THR A 200 17.20 -24.44 4.46
CA THR A 200 17.98 -23.75 3.44
C THR A 200 17.16 -22.60 2.88
N ARG A 201 17.82 -21.49 2.53
CA ARG A 201 17.20 -20.38 1.82
C ARG A 201 17.00 -20.79 0.37
N THR A 202 15.78 -20.69 -0.15
CA THR A 202 15.50 -20.95 -1.56
C THR A 202 15.20 -19.68 -2.35
N SER A 203 14.93 -18.55 -1.70
CA SER A 203 14.80 -17.25 -2.37
C SER A 203 16.12 -16.48 -2.51
N ALA A 204 16.22 -15.71 -3.60
CA ALA A 204 17.28 -14.72 -3.82
C ALA A 204 16.99 -13.34 -3.16
N LEU A 205 15.78 -13.12 -2.64
CA LEU A 205 15.38 -11.84 -2.04
C LEU A 205 15.91 -11.69 -0.61
N ASP A 206 16.55 -10.55 -0.34
CA ASP A 206 17.06 -10.16 0.97
C ASP A 206 15.95 -9.56 1.84
N CYS A 207 15.98 -9.83 3.15
CA CYS A 207 14.92 -9.41 4.08
C CYS A 207 14.88 -7.88 4.36
N ALA A 208 15.69 -7.09 3.67
CA ALA A 208 15.66 -5.62 3.71
C ALA A 208 14.73 -4.99 2.67
N ARG A 209 14.46 -5.68 1.54
CA ARG A 209 13.51 -5.18 0.54
C ARG A 209 12.11 -5.42 1.05
N THR A 210 11.22 -4.45 0.90
CA THR A 210 9.84 -4.61 1.34
C THR A 210 8.96 -5.00 0.14
N PRO A 211 8.10 -6.04 0.22
CA PRO A 211 7.83 -6.93 1.38
C PRO A 211 9.07 -7.70 1.83
N ARG A 212 9.30 -7.75 3.14
CA ARG A 212 10.42 -8.46 3.77
C ARG A 212 10.12 -9.96 3.77
N THR A 213 10.11 -10.57 2.59
CA THR A 213 9.77 -11.97 2.43
C THR A 213 11.02 -12.82 2.29
N VAL A 214 11.07 -13.94 3.00
CA VAL A 214 12.12 -14.95 2.84
C VAL A 214 11.49 -16.28 2.52
N THR A 215 12.00 -16.96 1.49
CA THR A 215 11.58 -18.34 1.18
C THR A 215 12.65 -19.31 1.65
N ILE A 216 12.20 -20.29 2.44
CA ILE A 216 13.00 -21.36 3.01
C ILE A 216 12.43 -22.71 2.59
N GLY A 217 13.27 -23.74 2.60
CA GLY A 217 12.86 -25.14 2.47
C GLY A 217 13.72 -26.02 3.36
N GLY A 218 13.38 -27.30 3.48
CA GLY A 218 14.21 -28.25 4.23
C GLY A 218 15.52 -28.57 3.50
N ARG A 219 16.58 -28.89 4.25
CA ARG A 219 17.84 -29.40 3.70
C ARG A 219 17.73 -30.88 3.34
N PRO A 220 18.28 -31.32 2.19
CA PRO A 220 18.31 -32.73 1.82
C PRO A 220 19.12 -33.60 2.77
N MET A 221 20.29 -33.12 3.19
CA MET A 221 21.27 -33.89 3.97
C MET A 221 20.91 -34.12 5.44
N HIS A 222 19.78 -33.56 5.92
CA HIS A 222 19.33 -33.71 7.29
C HIS A 222 18.11 -34.63 7.33
N ASN A 223 18.28 -35.96 7.38
CA ASN A 223 17.19 -36.94 7.53
C ASN A 223 15.98 -36.73 6.58
N ASN A 224 16.23 -36.35 5.31
CA ASN A 224 15.18 -36.02 4.34
C ASN A 224 14.20 -34.94 4.82
N PHE A 225 14.67 -33.96 5.59
CA PHE A 225 13.83 -32.88 6.13
C PHE A 225 13.14 -32.03 5.06
N HIS A 226 13.72 -31.97 3.87
CA HIS A 226 13.12 -31.38 2.66
C HIS A 226 11.83 -32.06 2.18
N LEU A 227 11.51 -33.28 2.64
CA LEU A 227 10.34 -34.04 2.20
C LEU A 227 9.26 -34.10 3.29
N VAL A 228 8.02 -33.95 2.85
CA VAL A 228 6.78 -34.13 3.63
C VAL A 228 5.82 -35.05 2.86
N ASP A 229 4.97 -35.76 3.59
CA ASP A 229 3.83 -36.52 3.07
C ASP A 229 2.67 -36.41 4.07
N SER A 230 1.53 -37.05 3.78
CA SER A 230 0.32 -36.98 4.58
C SER A 230 0.45 -37.60 5.98
N THR A 231 1.50 -38.39 6.22
CA THR A 231 1.80 -39.02 7.50
C THR A 231 2.96 -38.34 8.25
N THR A 232 3.75 -37.54 7.54
CA THR A 232 4.99 -36.94 8.04
C THR A 232 4.85 -35.42 8.14
N VAL A 233 4.74 -34.93 9.37
CA VAL A 233 4.83 -33.49 9.68
C VAL A 233 6.29 -33.11 9.95
N ARG A 234 6.72 -31.96 9.41
CA ARG A 234 8.07 -31.41 9.67
C ARG A 234 7.98 -30.22 10.61
N GLU A 235 8.86 -30.21 11.61
CA GLU A 235 8.94 -29.13 12.59
C GLU A 235 10.16 -28.25 12.33
N ALA A 236 9.94 -27.07 11.77
CA ALA A 236 10.97 -26.07 11.52
C ALA A 236 11.00 -25.02 12.63
N GLU A 237 12.19 -24.55 13.00
CA GLU A 237 12.36 -23.57 14.06
C GLU A 237 13.07 -22.33 13.52
N LEU A 238 12.37 -21.21 13.55
CA LEU A 238 12.87 -19.92 13.09
C LEU A 238 13.03 -18.98 14.26
N GLN A 239 14.18 -18.33 14.33
CA GLN A 239 14.42 -17.21 15.23
C GLN A 239 14.75 -15.97 14.40
N GLY A 240 14.18 -14.83 14.77
CA GLY A 240 14.56 -13.54 14.19
C GLY A 240 15.17 -12.63 15.24
N ASN A 241 16.27 -11.98 14.86
CA ASN A 241 17.00 -11.04 15.71
C ASN A 241 16.94 -9.60 15.10
N PRO A 242 16.61 -8.56 15.87
CA PRO A 242 16.73 -7.16 15.48
C PRO A 242 18.17 -6.66 15.32
N THR A 243 19.16 -7.32 15.92
CA THR A 243 20.59 -7.00 15.78
C THR A 243 21.31 -8.12 15.03
N VAL A 244 22.30 -7.75 14.20
CA VAL A 244 23.15 -8.74 13.54
C VAL A 244 24.16 -9.24 14.57
N ASN A 245 24.07 -10.51 14.94
CA ASN A 245 25.05 -11.12 15.84
C ASN A 245 26.14 -11.78 15.00
N ILE A 246 27.30 -11.12 14.91
CA ILE A 246 28.44 -11.56 14.10
C ILE A 246 29.05 -12.89 14.61
N TYR A 247 28.63 -13.35 15.79
CA TYR A 247 29.02 -14.63 16.40
C TYR A 247 27.99 -15.75 16.22
N ALA A 248 27.01 -15.57 15.32
CA ALA A 248 26.05 -16.62 15.03
C ALA A 248 26.74 -17.92 14.59
N ASN A 249 26.23 -19.04 15.10
CA ASN A 249 26.68 -20.39 14.83
C ASN A 249 27.00 -20.57 13.32
N PRO A 250 28.18 -21.08 12.92
CA PRO A 250 28.56 -21.26 11.51
C PRO A 250 27.59 -22.18 10.74
N ASN A 251 26.77 -22.96 11.45
CA ASN A 251 25.75 -23.82 10.86
C ASN A 251 24.36 -23.17 10.79
N SER A 252 24.18 -21.99 11.37
CA SER A 252 22.96 -21.21 11.17
C SER A 252 22.93 -20.72 9.72
N VAL A 253 21.77 -20.83 9.07
CA VAL A 253 21.57 -20.09 7.82
C VAL A 253 21.49 -18.63 8.23
N LEU A 254 22.62 -17.93 8.18
CA LEU A 254 22.70 -16.49 8.33
C LEU A 254 21.96 -15.84 7.16
N LEU A 255 20.67 -15.61 7.38
CA LEU A 255 19.85 -14.79 6.51
C LEU A 255 20.16 -13.34 6.88
N HIS A 256 21.31 -12.83 6.44
CA HIS A 256 21.64 -11.42 6.59
C HIS A 256 20.59 -10.58 5.85
N CYS A 257 19.84 -9.80 6.61
CA CYS A 257 18.97 -8.75 6.12
C CYS A 257 19.73 -7.43 6.33
N PRO A 258 20.22 -6.77 5.26
CA PRO A 258 20.96 -5.51 5.41
C PRO A 258 20.17 -4.41 6.12
#